data_AF-A0ABC8URZ4-F1
#
_entry.id   AF-A0ABC8URZ4-F1
#
_cell.length_a   1.000
_cell.length_b   1.000
_cell.length_c   1.000
_cell.angle_alpha   90.00
_cell.angle_beta   90.00
_cell.angle_gamma   90.00
#
_symmetry.space_group_name_H-M   'P 1'
#
loop_
_entity.id
_entity.type
_entity.pdbx_description
1 polymer ?
#
loop_
_entity_poly.entity_id
_entity_poly.type
_entity_poly.pdbx_seq_one_letter_code
_entity_poly.pdbx_strand_id
1 'polypeptide(L)'
;MALSSFLIFFILSRLVVLNNAQERKQTHHDCPVSFACESLGVMGFPFTSMSRPECGLCTMDCDSRPTPKVQLETNGRWYEAIKMLQNDAVLVLDRQLKHLLENRNCDSFYNNSLPSTPSISYTFSPNYTLFKCTKNPEFAQKKDEYFNSSYQSYDCPDFSIHYTHPYNRRMTPRNLPSYCSVIQLPLNEANFNGDLDPNNLFGLITGEFSLQLHVSEQCSECNLAGGLCKTVSGNEFHCDKGQGKSKLKLILLIVAFAVGIVILVATFIYFRKKFTR
;
A
#
# COMPACT_ATOMS: atom_id res chain seq x y z
N MET A 1 15.40 -45.53 41.46
CA MET A 1 15.96 -44.16 41.42
C MET A 1 16.34 -43.69 40.01
N ALA A 2 16.96 -44.52 39.15
CA ALA A 2 17.34 -44.10 37.78
C ALA A 2 16.15 -43.80 36.84
N LEU A 3 15.09 -44.61 36.86
CA LEU A 3 13.90 -44.43 35.99
C LEU A 3 13.17 -43.09 36.25
N SER A 4 13.10 -42.67 37.51
CA SER A 4 12.48 -41.41 37.92
C SER A 4 13.29 -40.20 37.42
N SER A 5 14.62 -40.29 37.44
CA SER A 5 15.50 -39.24 36.92
C SER A 5 15.40 -39.09 35.39
N PHE A 6 15.23 -40.18 34.64
CA PHE A 6 15.05 -40.13 33.19
C PHE A 6 13.72 -39.50 32.80
N LEU A 7 12.63 -39.81 33.51
CA LEU A 7 11.31 -39.22 33.28
C LEU A 7 11.31 -37.71 33.55
N ILE A 8 11.96 -37.25 34.63
CA ILE A 8 12.09 -35.82 34.93
C ILE A 8 12.89 -35.10 33.84
N PHE A 9 13.98 -35.71 33.35
CA PHE A 9 14.77 -35.13 32.26
C PHE A 9 14.01 -35.08 30.93
N PHE A 10 13.17 -36.09 30.66
CA PHE A 10 12.30 -36.12 29.48
C PHE A 10 11.18 -35.07 29.54
N ILE A 11 10.62 -34.83 30.72
CA ILE A 11 9.59 -33.80 30.92
C ILE A 11 10.23 -32.40 30.81
N LEU A 12 11.41 -32.18 31.41
CA LEU A 12 12.13 -30.92 31.31
C LEU A 12 12.59 -30.64 29.86
N SER A 13 13.06 -31.64 29.12
CA SER A 13 13.45 -31.45 27.72
C SER A 13 12.26 -31.13 26.83
N ARG A 14 11.09 -31.73 27.08
CA ARG A 14 9.84 -31.40 26.38
C ARG A 14 9.32 -30.00 26.74
N LEU A 15 9.43 -29.58 28.00
CA LEU A 15 9.10 -28.22 28.44
C LEU A 15 10.01 -27.17 27.78
N VAL A 16 11.31 -27.45 27.65
CA VAL A 16 12.25 -26.59 26.93
C VAL A 16 11.92 -26.52 25.44
N VAL A 17 11.57 -27.64 24.79
CA VAL A 17 11.14 -27.66 23.38
C VAL A 17 9.81 -26.93 23.17
N LEU A 18 8.87 -27.03 24.11
CA LEU A 18 7.58 -26.30 24.07
C LEU A 18 7.76 -24.80 24.32
N ASN A 19 8.64 -24.39 25.22
CA ASN A 19 8.96 -22.97 25.43
C ASN A 19 9.71 -22.38 24.22
N ASN A 20 10.53 -23.17 23.52
CA ASN A 20 11.22 -22.74 22.29
C ASN A 20 10.28 -22.65 21.06
N ALA A 21 9.09 -23.26 21.10
CA ALA A 21 8.08 -23.08 20.06
C ALA A 21 7.40 -21.69 20.13
N GLN A 22 7.59 -20.97 21.25
CA GLN A 22 7.05 -19.62 21.47
C GLN A 22 8.13 -18.53 21.53
N GLU A 23 9.31 -18.77 20.97
CA GLU A 23 10.21 -17.68 20.57
C GLU A 23 10.06 -17.43 19.07
N ARG A 24 9.08 -16.59 18.71
CA ARG A 24 9.16 -15.86 17.43
C ARG A 24 10.49 -15.13 17.44
N LYS A 25 11.39 -15.58 16.56
CA LYS A 25 12.73 -15.05 16.36
C LYS A 25 12.66 -13.52 16.35
N GLN A 26 13.31 -12.91 17.33
CA GLN A 26 13.48 -11.48 17.47
C GLN A 26 14.24 -10.95 16.23
N THR A 27 13.48 -10.44 15.27
CA THR A 27 13.98 -9.67 14.11
C THR A 27 13.69 -8.21 14.37
N HIS A 28 14.63 -7.33 14.01
CA HIS A 28 14.69 -5.92 14.40
C HIS A 28 13.56 -5.01 13.83
N HIS A 29 12.49 -5.61 13.32
CA HIS A 29 11.26 -4.97 12.87
C HIS A 29 10.07 -5.76 13.40
N ASP A 30 9.67 -5.50 14.65
CA ASP A 30 8.42 -6.02 15.21
C ASP A 30 7.24 -5.29 14.55
N CYS A 31 7.01 -5.55 13.26
CA CYS A 31 5.88 -5.03 12.54
C CYS A 31 4.64 -5.89 12.85
N PRO A 32 3.53 -5.29 13.27
CA PRO A 32 2.31 -6.04 13.49
C PRO A 32 1.83 -6.63 12.16
N VAL A 33 1.41 -7.90 12.18
CA VAL A 33 0.83 -8.57 10.99
C VAL A 33 -0.49 -7.90 10.63
N SER A 34 -1.24 -7.47 11.63
CA SER A 34 -2.50 -6.76 11.49
C SER A 34 -2.76 -5.81 12.64
N PHE A 35 -3.66 -4.84 12.42
CA PHE A 35 -4.12 -3.88 13.40
C PHE A 35 -5.61 -3.57 13.18
N ALA A 36 -6.31 -3.14 14.24
CA ALA A 36 -7.71 -2.72 14.13
C ALA A 36 -7.79 -1.26 13.65
N CYS A 37 -8.73 -0.98 12.74
CA CYS A 37 -9.00 0.35 12.20
C CYS A 37 -10.50 0.66 12.20
N GLU A 38 -11.10 0.55 13.39
CA GLU A 38 -12.51 0.90 13.66
C GLU A 38 -13.50 0.39 12.60
N SER A 39 -14.20 1.32 11.91
CA SER A 39 -15.23 1.07 10.90
C SER A 39 -14.70 0.35 9.66
N LEU A 40 -13.38 0.40 9.42
CA LEU A 40 -12.75 -0.26 8.30
C LEU A 40 -12.33 -1.72 8.63
N GLY A 41 -12.44 -2.13 9.90
CA GLY A 41 -12.16 -3.50 10.34
C GLY A 41 -10.68 -3.76 10.63
N VAL A 42 -10.24 -4.99 10.40
CA VAL A 42 -8.85 -5.41 10.63
C VAL A 42 -8.04 -5.18 9.37
N MET A 43 -6.97 -4.39 9.51
CA MET A 43 -6.04 -4.04 8.45
C MET A 43 -4.75 -4.82 8.58
N GLY A 44 -4.06 -4.98 7.47
CA GLY A 44 -2.69 -5.49 7.39
C GLY A 44 -1.97 -4.86 6.21
N PHE A 45 -0.80 -5.40 5.89
CA PHE A 45 -0.03 -4.99 4.72
C PHE A 45 -0.92 -4.99 3.44
N PRO A 46 -0.86 -3.95 2.58
CA PRO A 46 0.13 -2.87 2.51
C PRO A 46 -0.10 -1.69 3.47
N PHE A 47 -1.17 -1.71 4.26
CA PHE A 47 -1.45 -0.65 5.22
C PHE A 47 -0.63 -0.79 6.50
N THR A 48 -0.37 0.34 7.16
CA THR A 48 0.22 0.38 8.49
C THR A 48 -0.40 1.50 9.32
N SER A 49 -0.31 1.42 10.63
CA SER A 49 -0.75 2.49 11.54
C SER A 49 0.25 3.64 11.58
N MET A 50 -0.22 4.84 11.95
CA MET A 50 0.65 5.99 12.23
C MET A 50 1.73 5.73 13.28
N SER A 51 1.53 4.77 14.18
CA SER A 51 2.51 4.42 15.21
C SER A 51 3.74 3.70 14.66
N ARG A 52 3.62 3.04 13.50
CA ARG A 52 4.67 2.22 12.87
C ARG A 52 4.68 2.43 11.34
N PRO A 53 4.86 3.66 10.84
CA PRO A 53 4.76 3.98 9.41
C PRO A 53 5.80 3.22 8.56
N GLU A 54 6.89 2.74 9.15
CA GLU A 54 7.92 1.94 8.47
C GLU A 54 7.48 0.51 8.13
N CYS A 55 6.35 0.04 8.67
CA CYS A 55 5.87 -1.33 8.52
C CYS A 55 4.97 -1.57 7.31
N GLY A 56 4.61 -0.52 6.56
CA GLY A 56 3.72 -0.61 5.41
C GLY A 56 4.04 0.44 4.36
N LEU A 57 3.25 0.40 3.28
CA LEU A 57 3.39 1.30 2.13
C LEU A 57 2.38 2.46 2.21
N CYS A 58 1.22 2.21 2.81
CA CYS A 58 0.16 3.20 3.02
C CYS A 58 -0.06 3.43 4.52
N THR A 59 -0.01 4.67 4.98
CA THR A 59 -0.22 4.99 6.40
C THR A 59 -1.69 5.28 6.67
N MET A 60 -2.23 4.65 7.71
CA MET A 60 -3.61 4.81 8.18
C MET A 60 -3.63 5.61 9.48
N ASP A 61 -4.44 6.66 9.50
CA ASP A 61 -4.89 7.35 10.71
C ASP A 61 -6.30 6.84 11.04
N CYS A 62 -6.35 5.84 11.91
CA CYS A 62 -7.61 5.21 12.35
C CYS A 62 -8.34 6.01 13.44
N ASP A 63 -7.65 6.92 14.10
CA ASP A 63 -8.20 7.72 15.20
C ASP A 63 -8.81 9.05 14.71
N SER A 64 -8.50 9.43 13.45
CA SER A 64 -9.10 10.58 12.78
C SER A 64 -10.63 10.54 12.81
N ARG A 65 -11.23 11.67 13.23
CA ARG A 65 -12.68 11.89 13.27
C ARG A 65 -13.12 12.87 12.17
N PRO A 66 -14.31 12.72 11.58
CA PRO A 66 -15.29 11.65 11.82
C PRO A 66 -14.96 10.32 11.12
N THR A 67 -14.02 10.34 10.17
CA THR A 67 -13.67 9.20 9.32
C THR A 67 -12.16 8.96 9.39
N PRO A 68 -11.72 7.68 9.41
CA PRO A 68 -10.30 7.33 9.25
C PRO A 68 -9.72 7.93 7.97
N LYS A 69 -8.40 8.10 7.94
CA LYS A 69 -7.68 8.63 6.77
C LYS A 69 -6.56 7.70 6.32
N VAL A 70 -6.25 7.76 5.04
CA VAL A 70 -5.14 7.05 4.41
C VAL A 70 -4.22 8.01 3.69
N GLN A 71 -2.91 7.79 3.83
CA GLN A 71 -1.86 8.48 3.09
C GLN A 71 -1.11 7.47 2.23
N LEU A 72 -1.00 7.75 0.93
CA LEU A 72 -0.46 6.81 -0.06
C LEU A 72 1.07 6.86 -0.17
N GLU A 73 1.68 7.95 0.26
CA GLU A 73 3.13 8.14 0.29
C GLU A 73 3.51 9.00 1.50
N THR A 74 4.73 8.84 2.01
CA THR A 74 5.21 9.66 3.14
C THR A 74 5.13 11.15 2.80
N ASN A 75 4.48 11.94 3.66
CA ASN A 75 4.23 13.38 3.46
C ASN A 75 3.33 13.73 2.26
N GLY A 76 2.66 12.74 1.67
CA GLY A 76 1.68 12.96 0.61
C GLY A 76 0.33 13.47 1.11
N ARG A 77 -0.66 13.49 0.21
CA ARG A 77 -2.04 13.88 0.53
C ARG A 77 -2.73 12.82 1.38
N TRP A 78 -3.59 13.29 2.28
CA TRP A 78 -4.51 12.45 3.05
C TRP A 78 -5.86 12.36 2.35
N TYR A 79 -6.39 11.15 2.28
CA TYR A 79 -7.73 10.86 1.79
C TYR A 79 -8.57 10.32 2.94
N GLU A 80 -9.85 10.70 3.02
CA GLU A 80 -10.78 10.04 3.94
C GLU A 80 -11.04 8.62 3.43
N ALA A 81 -10.81 7.61 4.26
CA ALA A 81 -11.05 6.21 3.94
C ALA A 81 -12.45 5.82 4.45
N ILE A 82 -13.42 5.74 3.53
CA ILE A 82 -14.83 5.56 3.85
C ILE A 82 -15.13 4.10 4.20
N LYS A 83 -14.69 3.17 3.34
CA LYS A 83 -14.85 1.72 3.54
C LYS A 83 -13.89 0.91 2.67
N MET A 84 -13.63 -0.31 3.09
CA MET A 84 -13.03 -1.33 2.24
C MET A 84 -14.03 -1.85 1.22
N LEU A 85 -13.56 -2.06 0.00
CA LEU A 85 -14.30 -2.67 -1.11
C LEU A 85 -13.76 -4.08 -1.37
N GLN A 86 -14.43 -4.82 -2.25
CA GLN A 86 -13.90 -6.11 -2.72
C GLN A 86 -12.59 -5.89 -3.48
N ASN A 87 -11.72 -6.91 -3.50
CA ASN A 87 -10.40 -6.89 -4.16
C ASN A 87 -9.41 -5.86 -3.59
N ASP A 88 -9.42 -5.68 -2.26
CA ASP A 88 -8.49 -4.83 -1.50
C ASP A 88 -8.46 -3.35 -1.95
N ALA A 89 -9.52 -2.89 -2.61
CA ALA A 89 -9.73 -1.49 -2.93
C ALA A 89 -10.32 -0.73 -1.73
N VAL A 90 -10.06 0.57 -1.67
CA VAL A 90 -10.57 1.47 -0.63
C VAL A 90 -11.46 2.52 -1.28
N LEU A 91 -12.70 2.66 -0.82
CA LEU A 91 -13.50 3.84 -1.18
C LEU A 91 -12.94 5.03 -0.42
N VAL A 92 -12.44 6.03 -1.15
CA VAL A 92 -11.82 7.21 -0.57
C VAL A 92 -12.53 8.49 -0.98
N LEU A 93 -12.40 9.53 -0.17
CA LEU A 93 -12.81 10.90 -0.48
C LEU A 93 -11.62 11.86 -0.39
N ASP A 94 -11.26 12.47 -1.53
CA ASP A 94 -10.37 13.62 -1.61
C ASP A 94 -11.17 14.90 -1.31
N ARG A 95 -11.04 15.40 -0.09
CA ARG A 95 -11.69 16.64 0.37
C ARG A 95 -11.21 17.86 -0.37
N GLN A 96 -9.93 17.90 -0.76
CA GLN A 96 -9.37 19.03 -1.48
C GLN A 96 -9.96 19.09 -2.88
N LEU A 97 -9.97 17.97 -3.61
CA LEU A 97 -10.61 17.88 -4.92
C LEU A 97 -12.10 18.20 -4.82
N LYS A 98 -12.83 17.62 -3.86
CA LYS A 98 -14.26 17.93 -3.64
C LYS A 98 -14.51 19.43 -3.47
N HIS A 99 -13.73 20.11 -2.63
CA HIS A 99 -13.85 21.55 -2.41
C HIS A 99 -13.57 22.36 -3.68
N LEU A 100 -12.57 21.97 -4.48
CA LEU A 100 -12.28 22.65 -5.76
C LEU A 100 -13.43 22.48 -6.76
N LEU A 101 -14.04 21.29 -6.81
CA LEU A 101 -15.17 21.01 -7.69
C LEU A 101 -16.42 21.80 -7.29
N GLU A 102 -16.75 21.85 -6.00
CA GLU A 102 -17.90 22.61 -5.47
C GLU A 102 -17.79 24.12 -5.77
N ASN A 103 -16.57 24.64 -5.79
CA ASN A 103 -16.29 26.04 -6.12
C ASN A 103 -16.05 26.30 -7.61
N ARG A 104 -16.18 25.27 -8.47
CA ARG A 104 -15.89 25.35 -9.91
C ARG A 104 -14.49 25.92 -10.20
N ASN A 105 -13.52 25.57 -9.35
CA ASN A 105 -12.15 26.06 -9.46
C ASN A 105 -11.34 25.19 -10.44
N CYS A 106 -10.77 25.83 -11.46
CA CYS A 106 -9.88 25.23 -12.45
C CYS A 106 -8.65 24.50 -11.86
N ASP A 107 -8.27 24.81 -10.62
CA ASP A 107 -7.23 24.08 -9.90
C ASP A 107 -7.53 22.57 -9.77
N SER A 108 -8.81 22.15 -9.86
CA SER A 108 -9.21 20.74 -9.88
C SER A 108 -8.62 19.94 -11.04
N PHE A 109 -8.17 20.62 -12.11
CA PHE A 109 -7.57 19.99 -13.29
C PHE A 109 -6.04 19.97 -13.24
N TYR A 110 -5.44 20.36 -12.12
CA TYR A 110 -4.00 20.25 -11.88
C TYR A 110 -3.69 19.12 -10.90
N ASN A 111 -2.55 18.45 -11.11
CA ASN A 111 -1.94 17.53 -10.15
C ASN A 111 -2.83 16.36 -9.67
N ASN A 112 -3.46 15.67 -10.63
CA ASN A 112 -4.33 14.52 -10.38
C ASN A 112 -3.62 13.16 -10.49
N SER A 113 -2.29 13.19 -10.60
CA SER A 113 -1.49 11.96 -10.60
C SER A 113 -1.47 11.37 -9.19
N LEU A 114 -1.73 10.07 -9.11
CA LEU A 114 -1.46 9.30 -7.89
C LEU A 114 0.05 9.05 -7.78
N PRO A 115 0.60 8.98 -6.56
CA PRO A 115 2.00 8.64 -6.37
C PRO A 115 2.29 7.25 -6.91
N SER A 116 3.53 6.98 -7.29
CA SER A 116 3.94 5.67 -7.76
C SER A 116 5.39 5.41 -7.37
N THR A 117 5.64 4.22 -6.83
CA THR A 117 6.96 3.76 -6.41
C THR A 117 7.21 2.36 -6.97
N PRO A 118 8.46 1.87 -6.96
CA PRO A 118 8.75 0.48 -7.33
C PRO A 118 8.02 -0.57 -6.48
N SER A 119 7.60 -0.22 -5.26
CA SER A 119 6.92 -1.12 -4.33
C SER A 119 5.41 -1.14 -4.50
N ILE A 120 4.81 -0.01 -4.92
CA ILE A 120 3.37 0.14 -5.03
C ILE A 120 3.00 1.19 -6.06
N SER A 121 1.95 0.89 -6.82
CA SER A 121 1.25 1.84 -7.66
C SER A 121 -0.25 1.79 -7.38
N TYR A 122 -0.99 2.74 -7.95
CA TYR A 122 -2.41 2.88 -7.67
C TYR A 122 -3.18 3.17 -8.95
N THR A 123 -4.41 2.68 -8.99
CA THR A 123 -5.41 3.08 -9.99
C THR A 123 -6.68 3.51 -9.28
N PHE A 124 -7.46 4.36 -9.92
CA PHE A 124 -8.77 4.72 -9.41
C PHE A 124 -9.87 4.39 -10.41
N SER A 125 -11.06 4.12 -9.89
CA SER A 125 -12.25 3.88 -10.68
C SER A 125 -13.48 4.53 -10.02
N PRO A 126 -14.45 4.98 -10.84
CA PRO A 126 -14.40 5.05 -12.30
C PRO A 126 -13.55 6.25 -12.75
N ASN A 127 -12.84 6.10 -13.87
CA ASN A 127 -12.01 7.18 -14.42
C ASN A 127 -12.75 7.93 -15.55
N TYR A 128 -12.53 9.23 -15.60
CA TYR A 128 -13.00 10.10 -16.67
C TYR A 128 -11.81 10.74 -17.36
N THR A 129 -11.68 10.48 -18.66
CA THR A 129 -10.59 11.03 -19.48
C THR A 129 -10.98 12.39 -20.02
N LEU A 130 -10.17 13.39 -19.73
CA LEU A 130 -10.31 14.76 -20.20
C LEU A 130 -9.04 15.20 -20.93
N PHE A 131 -9.16 16.18 -21.82
CA PHE A 131 -8.03 16.73 -22.55
C PHE A 131 -7.83 18.18 -22.13
N LYS A 132 -6.75 18.43 -21.40
CA LYS A 132 -6.36 19.76 -20.97
C LYS A 132 -5.44 20.37 -22.01
N CYS A 133 -5.82 21.50 -22.59
CA CYS A 133 -5.10 22.17 -23.67
C CYS A 133 -4.73 23.59 -23.28
N THR A 134 -3.43 23.91 -23.34
CA THR A 134 -2.94 25.27 -23.06
C THR A 134 -3.47 26.22 -24.13
N LYS A 135 -3.89 27.42 -23.72
CA LYS A 135 -4.35 28.43 -24.68
C LYS A 135 -3.19 28.88 -25.55
N ASN A 136 -3.33 28.67 -26.85
CA ASN A 136 -2.37 29.09 -27.87
C ASN A 136 -3.15 29.56 -29.11
N PRO A 137 -2.84 30.72 -29.72
CA PRO A 137 -3.45 31.17 -30.96
C PRO A 137 -3.41 30.13 -32.10
N GLU A 138 -2.34 29.35 -32.22
CA GLU A 138 -2.25 28.29 -33.24
C GLU A 138 -3.25 27.17 -32.97
N PHE A 139 -3.42 26.78 -31.70
CA PHE A 139 -4.42 25.79 -31.31
C PHE A 139 -5.84 26.28 -31.62
N ALA A 140 -6.14 27.55 -31.31
CA ALA A 140 -7.47 28.11 -31.52
C ALA A 140 -7.91 28.01 -33.00
N GLN A 141 -6.98 28.11 -33.95
CA GLN A 141 -7.26 27.98 -35.38
C GLN A 141 -7.48 26.54 -35.84
N LYS A 142 -6.83 25.56 -35.18
CA LYS A 142 -6.87 24.14 -35.57
C LYS A 142 -7.70 23.26 -34.63
N LYS A 143 -8.42 23.86 -33.68
CA LYS A 143 -9.18 23.13 -32.64
C LYS A 143 -10.09 22.05 -33.24
N ASP A 144 -10.81 22.40 -34.31
CA ASP A 144 -11.81 21.53 -34.94
C ASP A 144 -11.17 20.34 -35.69
N GLU A 145 -9.87 20.40 -36.00
CA GLU A 145 -9.11 19.27 -36.56
C GLU A 145 -8.91 18.15 -35.51
N TYR A 146 -8.84 18.52 -34.23
CA TYR A 146 -8.57 17.61 -33.12
C TYR A 146 -9.84 17.22 -32.35
N PHE A 147 -10.76 18.17 -32.20
CA PHE A 147 -11.98 18.04 -31.41
C PHE A 147 -13.20 18.31 -32.30
N ASN A 148 -13.87 17.25 -32.74
CA ASN A 148 -15.08 17.37 -33.56
C ASN A 148 -16.30 17.84 -32.72
N SER A 149 -17.47 17.93 -33.36
CA SER A 149 -18.71 18.39 -32.73
C SER A 149 -19.23 17.53 -31.56
N SER A 150 -18.67 16.33 -31.33
CA SER A 150 -19.00 15.49 -30.17
C SER A 150 -18.29 15.94 -28.89
N TYR A 151 -17.30 16.82 -28.99
CA TYR A 151 -16.57 17.35 -27.83
C TYR A 151 -17.23 18.64 -27.32
N GLN A 152 -17.34 18.70 -26.00
CA GLN A 152 -17.62 19.92 -25.26
C GLN A 152 -16.30 20.55 -24.79
N SER A 153 -16.33 21.85 -24.48
CA SER A 153 -15.19 22.54 -23.89
C SER A 153 -15.58 23.45 -22.74
N TYR A 154 -14.75 23.45 -21.69
CA TYR A 154 -14.83 24.39 -20.57
C TYR A 154 -13.55 25.24 -20.52
N ASP A 155 -13.70 26.56 -20.48
CA ASP A 155 -12.57 27.49 -20.48
C ASP A 155 -12.15 27.88 -19.07
N CYS A 156 -10.89 27.60 -18.75
CA CYS A 156 -10.17 28.13 -17.60
C CYS A 156 -9.32 29.35 -18.01
N PRO A 157 -8.70 30.11 -17.09
CA PRO A 157 -7.88 31.27 -17.45
C PRO A 157 -6.78 30.94 -18.46
N ASP A 158 -5.95 29.92 -18.20
CA ASP A 158 -4.73 29.62 -18.98
C ASP A 158 -4.86 28.41 -19.92
N PHE A 159 -5.93 27.63 -19.79
CA PHE A 159 -6.16 26.40 -20.56
C PHE A 159 -7.66 26.17 -20.78
N SER A 160 -7.98 25.23 -21.66
CA SER A 160 -9.34 24.72 -21.87
C SER A 160 -9.37 23.22 -21.61
N ILE A 161 -10.48 22.73 -21.07
CA ILE A 161 -10.75 21.30 -20.91
C ILE A 161 -11.70 20.86 -22.01
N HIS A 162 -11.29 19.88 -22.80
CA HIS A 162 -12.11 19.25 -23.83
C HIS A 162 -12.51 17.84 -23.38
N TYR A 163 -13.78 17.50 -23.57
CA TYR A 163 -14.33 16.24 -23.07
C TYR A 163 -15.55 15.80 -23.89
N THR A 164 -15.86 14.51 -23.81
CA THR A 164 -17.04 13.92 -24.44
C THR A 164 -17.97 13.35 -23.38
N HIS A 165 -19.21 13.07 -23.78
CA HIS A 165 -20.16 12.40 -22.89
C HIS A 165 -19.56 11.08 -22.33
N PRO A 166 -19.68 10.77 -21.02
CA PRO A 166 -19.02 9.61 -20.42
C PRO A 166 -19.35 8.23 -21.02
N TYR A 167 -20.48 8.06 -21.72
CA TYR A 167 -20.80 6.88 -22.54
C TYR A 167 -19.98 6.76 -23.83
N ASN A 168 -19.43 7.87 -24.34
CA ASN A 168 -18.58 7.90 -25.54
C ASN A 168 -17.11 7.57 -25.20
N ARG A 169 -16.87 6.53 -24.38
CA ARG A 169 -15.54 6.12 -23.85
C ARG A 169 -14.49 5.77 -24.93
N ARG A 170 -14.88 5.72 -26.20
CA ARG A 170 -14.01 5.36 -27.34
C ARG A 170 -13.56 6.55 -28.19
N MET A 171 -13.95 7.78 -27.84
CA MET A 171 -13.53 8.98 -28.55
C MET A 171 -12.28 9.57 -27.89
N THR A 172 -11.14 8.91 -28.09
CA THR A 172 -9.83 9.55 -27.86
C THR A 172 -9.39 10.15 -29.19
N PRO A 173 -8.97 11.43 -29.25
CA PRO A 173 -8.42 12.02 -30.46
C PRO A 173 -7.25 11.16 -30.97
N ARG A 174 -7.22 10.90 -32.28
CA ARG A 174 -6.23 9.99 -32.89
C ARG A 174 -4.80 10.53 -32.76
N ASN A 175 -4.65 11.85 -32.84
CA ASN A 175 -3.42 12.59 -32.61
C ASN A 175 -3.72 13.76 -31.69
N LEU A 176 -3.28 13.70 -30.44
CA LEU A 176 -3.40 14.84 -29.52
C LEU A 176 -2.26 15.83 -29.82
N PRO A 177 -2.55 17.13 -29.98
CA PRO A 177 -1.50 18.11 -30.26
C PRO A 177 -0.61 18.36 -29.04
N SER A 178 0.61 18.86 -29.26
CA SER A 178 1.65 18.99 -28.24
C SER A 178 1.31 19.94 -27.08
N TYR A 179 0.40 20.88 -27.29
CA TYR A 179 -0.09 21.81 -26.27
C TYR A 179 -1.25 21.23 -25.42
N CYS A 180 -1.66 19.98 -25.70
CA CYS A 180 -2.67 19.26 -24.94
C CYS A 180 -2.08 18.06 -24.21
N SER A 181 -2.62 17.78 -23.02
CA SER A 181 -2.29 16.62 -22.20
C SER A 181 -3.56 15.86 -21.81
N VAL A 182 -3.45 14.54 -21.74
CA VAL A 182 -4.52 13.69 -21.20
C VAL A 182 -4.46 13.78 -19.68
N ILE A 183 -5.60 14.09 -19.05
CA ILE A 183 -5.76 13.99 -17.60
C ILE A 183 -6.90 13.04 -17.30
N GLN A 184 -6.80 12.34 -16.17
CA GLN A 184 -7.86 11.47 -15.67
C GLN A 184 -8.33 11.98 -14.32
N LEU A 185 -9.63 12.04 -14.14
CA LEU A 185 -10.28 12.45 -12.90
C LEU A 185 -11.38 11.45 -12.51
N PRO A 186 -11.72 11.33 -11.22
CA PRO A 186 -12.74 10.39 -10.81
C PRO A 186 -14.12 10.81 -11.30
N LEU A 187 -14.83 9.87 -11.89
CA LEU A 187 -16.10 10.10 -12.57
C LEU A 187 -17.27 9.98 -11.59
N ASN A 188 -18.20 10.94 -11.63
CA ASN A 188 -19.42 10.87 -10.83
C ASN A 188 -20.51 10.10 -11.57
N GLU A 189 -20.68 8.82 -11.22
CA GLU A 189 -21.65 7.96 -11.92
C GLU A 189 -23.12 8.30 -11.63
N ALA A 190 -23.40 8.97 -10.51
CA ALA A 190 -24.77 9.34 -10.16
C ALA A 190 -25.36 10.40 -11.12
N ASN A 191 -24.49 11.20 -11.76
CA ASN A 191 -24.89 12.29 -12.65
C ASN A 191 -24.96 11.86 -14.14
N PHE A 192 -25.00 10.56 -14.44
CA PHE A 192 -25.09 10.04 -15.81
C PHE A 192 -26.48 10.04 -16.44
N ASN A 193 -27.55 9.93 -15.65
CA ASN A 193 -28.87 9.56 -16.15
C ASN A 193 -29.71 10.74 -16.68
N GLY A 194 -29.11 11.92 -16.85
CA GLY A 194 -29.77 13.11 -17.41
C GLY A 194 -29.06 13.61 -18.67
N ASP A 195 -29.77 14.42 -19.47
CA ASP A 195 -29.13 15.23 -20.51
C ASP A 195 -27.98 16.01 -19.87
N LEU A 196 -26.79 15.90 -20.46
CA LEU A 196 -25.66 16.72 -19.99
C LEU A 196 -26.05 18.17 -20.19
N ASP A 197 -26.19 18.92 -19.10
CA ASP A 197 -25.95 20.35 -19.18
C ASP A 197 -24.48 20.50 -19.62
N PRO A 198 -24.19 21.02 -20.83
CA PRO A 198 -22.83 21.21 -21.30
C PRO A 198 -22.01 22.09 -20.35
N ASN A 199 -22.68 22.88 -19.50
CA ASN A 199 -22.04 23.75 -18.51
C ASN A 199 -21.60 23.04 -17.22
N ASN A 200 -21.88 21.74 -17.06
CA ASN A 200 -21.68 21.04 -15.77
C ASN A 200 -20.52 20.03 -15.77
N LEU A 201 -19.35 20.39 -16.35
CA LEU A 201 -18.12 19.59 -16.26
C LEU A 201 -17.77 19.20 -14.81
N PHE A 202 -17.90 20.14 -13.87
CA PHE A 202 -17.60 19.91 -12.46
C PHE A 202 -18.56 18.91 -11.80
N GLY A 203 -19.82 18.85 -12.25
CA GLY A 203 -20.78 17.84 -11.79
C GLY A 203 -20.48 16.43 -12.29
N LEU A 204 -19.73 16.28 -13.39
CA LEU A 204 -19.32 14.97 -13.92
C LEU A 204 -18.14 14.38 -13.16
N ILE A 205 -17.46 15.18 -12.33
CA ILE A 205 -16.28 14.78 -11.58
C ILE A 205 -16.65 14.71 -10.10
N THR A 206 -15.97 13.83 -9.37
CA THR A 206 -16.17 13.67 -7.93
C THR A 206 -14.84 13.58 -7.19
N GLY A 207 -14.85 13.97 -5.92
CA GLY A 207 -13.76 13.69 -4.99
C GLY A 207 -13.81 12.29 -4.39
N GLU A 208 -14.93 11.58 -4.53
CA GLU A 208 -15.14 10.24 -3.98
C GLU A 208 -14.93 9.15 -5.04
N PHE A 209 -14.04 8.20 -4.79
CA PHE A 209 -13.72 7.16 -5.77
C PHE A 209 -13.12 5.88 -5.15
N SER A 210 -13.18 4.79 -5.90
CA SER A 210 -12.51 3.54 -5.54
C SER A 210 -11.03 3.64 -5.87
N LEU A 211 -10.18 3.53 -4.86
CA LEU A 211 -8.73 3.49 -4.98
C LEU A 211 -8.27 2.03 -4.89
N GLN A 212 -7.71 1.49 -5.97
CA GLN A 212 -7.13 0.15 -6.00
C GLN A 212 -5.61 0.23 -5.83
N LEU A 213 -5.10 -0.60 -4.92
CA LEU A 213 -3.69 -0.67 -4.56
C LEU A 213 -3.04 -1.83 -5.32
N HIS A 214 -1.90 -1.57 -5.96
CA HIS A 214 -1.13 -2.56 -6.72
C HIS A 214 0.27 -2.68 -6.13
N VAL A 215 0.42 -3.59 -5.16
CA VAL A 215 1.74 -3.92 -4.59
C VAL A 215 2.54 -4.71 -5.62
N SER A 216 3.80 -4.35 -5.84
CA SER A 216 4.65 -5.09 -6.77
C SER A 216 4.92 -6.52 -6.27
N GLU A 217 5.12 -7.44 -7.20
CA GLU A 217 5.43 -8.84 -6.89
C GLU A 217 6.67 -8.95 -5.99
N GLN A 218 7.73 -8.21 -6.32
CA GLN A 218 8.97 -8.16 -5.54
C GLN A 218 8.73 -7.69 -4.09
N CYS A 219 7.86 -6.70 -3.91
CA CYS A 219 7.53 -6.21 -2.58
C CYS A 219 6.64 -7.20 -1.80
N SER A 220 5.67 -7.81 -2.47
CA SER A 220 4.84 -8.85 -1.88
C SER A 220 5.67 -10.04 -1.39
N GLU A 221 6.60 -10.53 -2.22
CA GLU A 221 7.54 -11.59 -1.83
C GLU A 221 8.46 -11.19 -0.67
N CYS A 222 8.94 -9.94 -0.68
CA CYS A 222 9.74 -9.39 0.41
C CYS A 222 8.99 -9.42 1.73
N ASN A 223 7.74 -8.92 1.74
CA ASN A 223 6.90 -8.88 2.92
C ASN A 223 6.56 -10.29 3.42
N LEU A 224 6.22 -11.23 2.53
CA LEU A 224 6.00 -12.64 2.87
C LEU A 224 7.23 -13.30 3.49
N ALA A 225 8.43 -12.90 3.07
CA ALA A 225 9.70 -13.33 3.66
C ALA A 225 10.06 -12.62 4.97
N GLY A 226 9.20 -11.74 5.49
CA GLY A 226 9.40 -10.96 6.71
C GLY A 226 10.32 -9.74 6.53
N GLY A 227 10.55 -9.29 5.29
CA GLY A 227 11.30 -8.07 4.99
C GLY A 227 10.42 -6.83 4.86
N LEU A 228 11.05 -5.66 4.91
CA LEU A 228 10.40 -4.37 4.65
C LEU A 228 10.72 -3.88 3.25
N CYS A 229 9.69 -3.48 2.52
CA CYS A 229 9.85 -2.84 1.22
C CYS A 229 10.31 -1.40 1.42
N LYS A 230 11.44 -1.04 0.83
CA LYS A 230 11.99 0.32 0.83
C LYS A 230 12.26 0.77 -0.59
N THR A 231 12.14 2.06 -0.81
CA THR A 231 12.63 2.71 -2.03
C THR A 231 13.93 3.43 -1.69
N VAL A 232 15.01 3.10 -2.39
CA VAL A 232 16.33 3.73 -2.20
C VAL A 232 16.49 4.90 -3.18
N SER A 233 17.55 5.70 -2.99
CA SER A 233 17.92 6.79 -3.90
C SER A 233 17.96 6.30 -5.35
N GLY A 234 17.22 6.99 -6.24
CA GLY A 234 17.11 6.61 -7.65
C GLY A 234 15.84 5.84 -8.03
N ASN A 235 14.84 5.78 -7.16
CA ASN A 235 13.60 5.00 -7.37
C ASN A 235 13.90 3.51 -7.61
N GLU A 236 14.83 2.95 -6.84
CA GLU A 236 15.13 1.52 -6.88
C GLU A 236 14.46 0.79 -5.72
N PHE A 237 13.92 -0.39 -6.01
CA PHE A 237 13.35 -1.27 -4.99
C PHE A 237 14.44 -1.90 -4.12
N HIS A 238 14.23 -1.94 -2.81
CA HIS A 238 15.07 -2.68 -1.88
C HIS A 238 14.24 -3.43 -0.85
N CYS A 239 14.58 -4.70 -0.63
CA CYS A 239 14.00 -5.53 0.41
C CYS A 239 14.93 -5.59 1.62
N ASP A 240 14.56 -4.88 2.69
CA ASP A 240 15.32 -4.89 3.93
C ASP A 240 14.91 -6.10 4.79
N LYS A 241 15.69 -7.18 4.66
CA LYS A 241 15.62 -8.36 5.51
C LYS A 241 16.63 -8.16 6.63
N GLY A 242 16.20 -7.71 7.81
CA GLY A 242 17.09 -7.44 8.94
C GLY A 242 18.13 -8.55 9.14
N GLN A 243 19.39 -8.19 9.39
CA GLN A 243 20.52 -9.13 9.43
C GLN A 243 20.25 -10.29 10.40
N GLY A 244 19.95 -11.47 9.85
CA GLY A 244 19.69 -12.68 10.61
C GLY A 244 20.93 -13.24 11.31
N LYS A 245 21.33 -12.67 12.46
CA LYS A 245 22.29 -13.28 13.38
C LYS A 245 21.63 -14.43 14.18
N SER A 246 21.17 -15.49 13.52
CA SER A 246 20.44 -16.58 14.22
C SER A 246 20.95 -17.99 13.93
N LYS A 247 21.54 -18.28 12.76
CA LYS A 247 21.98 -19.66 12.48
C LYS A 247 23.29 -20.05 13.19
N LEU A 248 24.26 -19.14 13.29
CA LEU A 248 25.57 -19.46 13.90
C LEU A 248 25.50 -19.67 15.42
N LYS A 249 24.74 -18.83 16.14
CA LYS A 249 24.58 -18.93 17.60
C LYS A 249 23.81 -20.17 18.02
N LEU A 250 22.77 -20.56 17.27
CA LEU A 250 22.00 -21.79 17.52
C LEU A 250 22.87 -23.04 17.30
N ILE A 251 23.68 -23.06 16.24
CA ILE A 251 24.63 -24.16 15.99
C ILE A 251 25.66 -24.23 17.13
N LEU A 252 26.20 -23.09 17.57
CA LEU A 252 27.17 -23.06 18.67
C LEU A 252 26.59 -23.60 19.99
N LEU A 253 25.33 -23.27 20.29
CA LEU A 253 24.62 -23.73 21.49
C LEU A 253 24.32 -25.24 21.42
N ILE A 254 23.91 -25.77 20.26
CA ILE A 254 23.68 -27.20 20.07
C ILE A 254 24.98 -27.99 20.24
N VAL A 255 26.08 -27.51 19.66
CA VAL A 255 27.40 -28.14 19.78
C VAL A 255 27.90 -28.12 21.22
N ALA A 256 27.76 -27.00 21.93
CA ALA A 256 28.14 -26.91 23.34
C ALA A 256 27.34 -27.86 24.25
N PHE A 257 26.03 -27.98 24.01
CA PHE A 257 25.15 -28.87 24.78
C PHE A 257 25.47 -30.35 24.52
N ALA A 258 25.75 -30.73 23.27
CA ALA A 258 26.15 -32.09 22.91
C ALA A 258 27.47 -32.50 23.60
N VAL A 259 28.46 -31.62 23.63
CA VAL A 259 29.74 -31.87 24.31
C VAL A 259 29.54 -32.02 25.83
N GLY A 260 28.71 -31.17 26.44
CA GLY A 260 28.40 -31.24 27.86
C GLY A 260 27.78 -32.58 28.29
N ILE A 261 26.87 -33.14 27.48
CA ILE A 261 26.25 -34.44 27.74
C ILE A 261 27.29 -35.58 27.69
N VAL A 262 28.19 -35.56 26.71
CA VAL A 262 29.22 -36.61 26.57
C VAL A 262 30.15 -36.62 27.80
N ILE A 263 30.56 -35.45 28.28
CA ILE A 263 31.42 -35.32 29.47
C ILE A 263 30.69 -35.83 30.73
N LEU A 264 29.41 -35.51 30.90
CA LEU A 264 28.60 -35.98 32.02
C LEU A 264 28.44 -37.51 32.02
N VAL A 265 28.22 -38.12 30.85
CA VAL A 265 28.13 -39.59 30.74
C VAL A 265 29.48 -40.25 31.04
N ALA A 266 30.58 -39.71 30.52
CA ALA A 266 31.92 -40.26 30.76
C ALA A 266 32.32 -40.20 32.23
N THR A 267 32.07 -39.07 32.91
CA THR A 267 32.31 -38.91 34.35
C THR A 267 31.44 -39.84 35.18
N PHE A 268 30.16 -39.99 34.85
CA PHE A 268 29.27 -40.95 35.52
C PHE A 268 29.76 -42.40 35.39
N ILE A 269 30.19 -42.82 34.20
CA ILE A 269 30.76 -44.16 33.98
C ILE A 269 32.04 -44.35 34.79
N TYR A 270 32.91 -43.33 34.84
CA TYR A 270 34.13 -43.34 35.63
C TYR A 270 33.84 -43.51 37.13
N PHE A 271 32.90 -42.72 37.69
CA PHE A 271 32.52 -42.83 39.10
C PHE A 271 31.88 -44.18 39.43
N ARG A 272 31.03 -44.73 38.55
CA ARG A 272 30.48 -46.09 38.76
C ARG A 272 31.57 -47.15 38.77
N LYS A 273 32.54 -47.10 37.85
CA LYS A 273 33.69 -48.01 37.86
C LYS A 273 34.53 -47.88 39.13
N LYS A 274 34.70 -46.67 39.67
CA LYS A 274 35.48 -46.42 40.88
C LYS A 274 34.79 -46.91 42.17
N PHE A 275 33.46 -46.81 42.26
CA PHE A 275 32.70 -47.23 43.45
C PHE A 275 32.27 -48.71 43.44
N THR A 276 32.42 -49.41 42.31
CA THR A 276 32.08 -50.85 42.20
C THR A 276 33.34 -51.73 42.31
N ARG A 277 34.46 -51.17 42.78
CA ARG A 277 35.71 -51.87 43.06
C ARG A 277 36.13 -51.58 44.49
#